data_AF-A0A7S1E5I4-F1
#
_entry.id   AF-A0A7S1E5I4-F1
#
_cell.length_a   1.000
_cell.length_b   1.000
_cell.length_c   1.000
_cell.angle_alpha   90.00
_cell.angle_beta   90.00
_cell.angle_gamma   90.00
#
_symmetry.space_group_name_H-M   'P 1'
#
loop_
_entity.id
_entity.type
_entity.pdbx_description
1 polymer ?
#
loop_
_entity_poly.entity_id
_entity_poly.type
_entity_poly.pdbx_seq_one_letter_code
_entity_poly.pdbx_strand_id
1 'polypeptide(L)'
;VQIANRSRIRKRKNKKDERQQDMTEEERKSKQEKEERRSRNQQASVFFLCAAILAEPYDTPPYVPVAIAAVSKHSFEKSAPLGVRDIIKKCCSEFKRTHMSDNWELHREVFNQEQLEALEDVVSTPHYYA
;
A
#
# COMPACT_ATOMS: atom_id res chain seq x y z
N VAL A 1 12.89 32.93 4.42
CA VAL A 1 11.74 32.28 3.72
C VAL A 1 10.97 31.27 4.60
N GLN A 2 11.58 30.60 5.59
CA GLN A 2 10.92 29.53 6.36
C GLN A 2 9.81 29.96 7.36
N ILE A 3 9.83 31.19 7.86
CA ILE A 3 8.89 31.66 8.91
C ILE A 3 7.46 31.83 8.38
N ALA A 4 7.30 32.30 7.14
CA ALA A 4 5.99 32.53 6.51
C ALA A 4 5.21 31.23 6.23
N ASN A 5 5.89 30.13 5.94
CA ASN A 5 5.25 28.83 5.69
C ASN A 5 4.67 28.21 6.98
N ARG A 6 5.34 28.38 8.13
CA ARG A 6 4.89 27.82 9.41
C ARG A 6 3.58 28.46 9.91
N SER A 7 3.41 29.77 9.69
CA SER A 7 2.19 30.51 10.04
C SER A 7 0.99 30.10 9.18
N ARG A 8 1.20 29.92 7.86
CA ARG A 8 0.16 29.42 6.94
C ARG A 8 -0.29 27.99 7.27
N ILE A 9 0.65 27.12 7.64
CA ILE A 9 0.35 25.74 8.08
C ILE A 9 -0.52 25.73 9.34
N ARG A 10 -0.17 26.54 10.36
CA ARG A 10 -0.97 26.66 11.59
C ARG A 10 -2.38 27.17 11.31
N LYS A 11 -2.52 28.21 10.47
CA LYS A 11 -3.83 28.78 10.10
C LYS A 11 -4.70 27.77 9.33
N ARG A 12 -4.09 26.95 8.45
CA ARG A 12 -4.78 25.84 7.76
C ARG A 12 -5.22 24.74 8.72
N LYS A 13 -4.39 24.41 9.72
CA LYS A 13 -4.68 23.38 10.72
C LYS A 13 -5.86 23.79 11.63
N ASN A 14 -5.83 25.01 12.19
CA ASN A 14 -6.96 25.56 12.96
C ASN A 14 -8.26 25.56 12.15
N LYS A 15 -8.23 26.04 10.91
CA LYS A 15 -9.44 26.07 10.06
C LYS A 15 -9.95 24.68 9.66
N LYS A 16 -9.12 23.63 9.79
CA LYS A 16 -9.49 22.23 9.56
C LYS A 16 -10.08 21.59 10.83
N ASP A 17 -9.60 22.01 11.99
CA ASP A 17 -10.09 21.57 13.30
C ASP A 17 -11.43 22.22 13.65
N GLU A 18 -11.60 23.53 13.40
CA GLU A 18 -12.88 24.26 13.53
C GLU A 18 -13.98 23.63 12.66
N ARG A 19 -13.66 23.31 11.39
CA ARG A 19 -14.59 22.62 10.48
C ARG A 19 -14.89 21.17 10.85
N GLN A 20 -14.08 20.54 11.69
CA GLN A 20 -14.35 19.20 12.21
C GLN A 20 -15.19 19.24 13.49
N GLN A 21 -15.14 20.34 14.24
CA GLN A 21 -15.95 20.55 15.45
C GLN A 21 -17.40 20.96 15.13
N ASP A 22 -17.63 21.64 14.00
CA ASP A 22 -18.95 22.13 13.58
C ASP A 22 -19.78 21.10 12.77
N MET A 23 -19.31 19.84 12.70
CA MET A 23 -20.07 18.79 12.02
C MET A 23 -21.14 18.20 12.92
N THR A 24 -22.32 18.01 12.34
CA THR A 24 -23.42 17.30 13.00
C THR A 24 -23.07 15.83 13.24
N GLU A 25 -23.76 15.21 14.20
CA GLU A 25 -23.58 13.79 14.52
C GLU A 25 -23.91 12.88 13.31
N GLU A 26 -24.90 13.25 12.50
CA GLU A 26 -25.23 12.54 11.25
C GLU A 26 -24.10 12.62 10.21
N GLU A 27 -23.47 13.80 10.06
CA GLU A 27 -22.33 13.97 9.15
C GLU A 27 -21.11 13.17 9.61
N ARG A 28 -20.88 13.08 10.94
CA ARG A 28 -19.82 12.24 11.51
C ARG A 28 -20.03 10.77 11.20
N LYS A 29 -21.24 10.24 11.45
CA LYS A 29 -21.60 8.85 11.15
C LYS A 29 -21.46 8.55 9.65
N SER A 30 -21.98 9.42 8.78
CA SER A 30 -21.85 9.25 7.33
C SER A 30 -20.39 9.22 6.87
N LYS A 31 -19.52 10.06 7.46
CA LYS A 31 -18.08 10.03 7.16
C LYS A 31 -17.41 8.75 7.63
N GLN A 32 -17.75 8.28 8.82
CA GLN A 32 -17.20 7.02 9.34
C GLN A 32 -17.60 5.83 8.46
N GLU A 33 -18.88 5.70 8.09
CA GLU A 33 -19.34 4.62 7.21
C GLU A 33 -18.66 4.65 5.84
N LYS A 34 -18.45 5.85 5.28
CA LYS A 34 -17.71 6.02 4.01
C LYS A 34 -16.26 5.58 4.14
N GLU A 35 -15.60 5.93 5.24
CA GLU A 35 -14.21 5.53 5.52
C GLU A 35 -14.11 4.01 5.73
N GLU A 36 -15.02 3.42 6.50
CA GLU A 36 -15.08 1.97 6.69
C GLU A 36 -15.32 1.22 5.38
N ARG A 37 -16.24 1.71 4.54
CA ARG A 37 -16.47 1.12 3.21
C ARG A 37 -15.24 1.24 2.32
N ARG A 38 -14.57 2.41 2.34
CA ARG A 38 -13.31 2.62 1.61
C ARG A 38 -12.23 1.65 2.08
N SER A 39 -12.07 1.50 3.39
CA SER A 39 -11.12 0.59 4.04
C SER A 39 -11.37 -0.87 3.63
N ARG A 40 -12.62 -1.35 3.72
CA ARG A 40 -13.00 -2.71 3.28
C ARG A 40 -12.72 -2.95 1.80
N ASN A 41 -13.09 -1.99 0.95
CA ASN A 41 -12.86 -2.11 -0.49
C ASN A 41 -11.36 -2.13 -0.82
N GLN A 42 -10.56 -1.29 -0.17
CA GLN A 42 -9.10 -1.29 -0.33
C GLN A 42 -8.52 -2.65 0.06
N GLN A 43 -8.90 -3.18 1.23
CA GLN A 43 -8.43 -4.48 1.70
C GLN A 43 -8.77 -5.59 0.71
N ALA A 44 -10.03 -5.66 0.26
CA ALA A 44 -10.48 -6.66 -0.70
C ALA A 44 -9.70 -6.57 -2.02
N SER A 45 -9.47 -5.36 -2.54
CA SER A 45 -8.70 -5.15 -3.76
C SER A 45 -7.24 -5.59 -3.63
N VAL A 46 -6.58 -5.28 -2.50
CA VAL A 46 -5.20 -5.75 -2.26
C VAL A 46 -5.16 -7.27 -2.17
N PHE A 47 -6.08 -7.89 -1.45
CA PHE A 47 -6.11 -9.34 -1.27
C PHE A 47 -6.33 -10.05 -2.61
N PHE A 48 -7.22 -9.52 -3.44
CA PHE A 48 -7.45 -10.03 -4.78
C PHE A 48 -6.18 -9.95 -5.64
N LEU A 49 -5.49 -8.80 -5.65
CA LEU A 49 -4.24 -8.64 -6.40
C LEU A 49 -3.15 -9.59 -5.90
N CYS A 50 -3.00 -9.74 -4.59
CA CYS A 50 -2.06 -10.70 -4.02
C CYS A 50 -2.40 -12.15 -4.42
N ALA A 51 -3.68 -12.54 -4.39
CA ALA A 51 -4.10 -13.85 -4.86
C ALA A 51 -3.79 -14.07 -6.34
N ALA A 52 -4.03 -13.06 -7.20
CA ALA A 52 -3.74 -13.11 -8.63
C ALA A 52 -2.24 -13.20 -8.95
N ILE A 53 -1.37 -12.58 -8.13
CA ILE A 53 0.08 -12.72 -8.24
C ILE A 53 0.50 -14.15 -7.88
N LEU A 54 -0.04 -14.70 -6.79
CA LEU A 54 0.31 -16.03 -6.29
C LEU A 54 -0.32 -17.19 -7.09
N ALA A 55 -1.27 -16.89 -7.99
CA ALA A 55 -1.90 -17.87 -8.85
C ALA A 55 -0.93 -18.46 -9.89
N GLU A 56 0.16 -17.73 -10.21
CA GLU A 56 1.17 -18.10 -11.20
C GLU A 56 2.53 -18.30 -10.52
N PRO A 57 2.79 -19.46 -9.87
CA PRO A 57 3.98 -19.64 -9.04
C PRO A 57 5.32 -19.71 -9.79
N TYR A 58 5.33 -19.81 -11.12
CA TYR A 58 6.55 -19.98 -11.93
C TYR A 58 6.56 -19.16 -13.23
N ASP A 59 5.62 -18.23 -13.36
CA ASP A 59 5.53 -17.36 -14.53
C ASP A 59 5.33 -15.92 -14.06
N THR A 60 5.87 -14.98 -14.83
CA THR A 60 5.65 -13.56 -14.60
C THR A 60 4.90 -12.96 -15.77
N PRO A 61 3.57 -13.13 -15.82
CA PRO A 61 2.75 -12.40 -16.77
C PRO A 61 2.97 -10.88 -16.68
N PRO A 62 2.79 -10.12 -17.76
CA PRO A 62 3.02 -8.67 -17.78
C PRO A 62 2.23 -7.86 -16.74
N TYR A 63 1.11 -8.41 -16.22
CA TYR A 63 0.34 -7.74 -15.17
C TYR A 63 0.98 -7.86 -13.78
N VAL A 64 1.84 -8.87 -13.54
CA VAL A 64 2.41 -9.15 -12.22
C VAL A 64 3.32 -8.01 -11.73
N PRO A 65 4.27 -7.49 -12.53
CA PRO A 65 5.08 -6.34 -12.12
C PRO A 65 4.23 -5.10 -11.78
N VAL A 66 3.17 -4.86 -12.56
CA VAL A 66 2.23 -3.76 -12.33
C VAL A 66 1.44 -3.96 -11.04
N ALA A 67 0.98 -5.19 -10.78
CA ALA A 67 0.26 -5.54 -9.55
C ALA A 67 1.15 -5.41 -8.31
N ILE A 68 2.39 -5.90 -8.35
CA ILE A 68 3.38 -5.78 -7.27
C ILE A 68 3.63 -4.31 -6.92
N ALA A 69 3.88 -3.47 -7.93
CA ALA A 69 4.08 -2.03 -7.71
C ALA A 69 2.82 -1.29 -7.25
N ALA A 70 1.62 -1.81 -7.56
CA ALA A 70 0.37 -1.25 -7.05
C ALA A 70 0.17 -1.58 -5.57
N VAL A 71 0.39 -2.85 -5.17
CA VAL A 71 0.22 -3.28 -3.78
C VAL A 71 1.33 -2.76 -2.86
N SER A 72 2.55 -2.58 -3.36
CA SER A 72 3.67 -2.03 -2.57
C SER A 72 3.38 -0.64 -2.00
N LYS A 73 2.57 0.19 -2.68
CA LYS A 73 2.15 1.51 -2.19
C LYS A 73 1.35 1.44 -0.88
N HIS A 74 0.78 0.27 -0.56
CA HIS A 74 0.00 0.03 0.64
C HIS A 74 0.78 -0.70 1.74
N SER A 75 2.04 -1.10 1.50
CA SER A 75 2.85 -1.84 2.48
C SER A 75 3.36 -0.94 3.63
N PHE A 76 3.50 0.37 3.39
CA PHE A 76 4.04 1.35 4.36
C PHE A 76 3.02 2.35 4.90
N GLU A 77 1.79 2.31 4.38
CA GLU A 77 0.76 3.27 4.73
C GLU A 77 0.21 3.00 6.15
N LYS A 78 0.33 3.99 7.05
CA LYS A 78 -0.14 3.87 8.44
C LYS A 78 -1.66 3.79 8.52
N SER A 79 -2.34 4.39 7.55
CA SER A 79 -3.80 4.34 7.41
C SER A 79 -4.32 3.07 6.74
N ALA A 80 -3.44 2.15 6.33
CA ALA A 80 -3.85 0.91 5.70
C ALA A 80 -4.71 0.06 6.66
N PRO A 81 -5.76 -0.62 6.15
CA PRO A 81 -6.58 -1.53 6.93
C PRO A 81 -5.75 -2.64 7.59
N LEU A 82 -6.24 -3.17 8.70
CA LEU A 82 -5.58 -4.25 9.44
C LEU A 82 -5.31 -5.47 8.53
N GLY A 83 -4.12 -6.06 8.65
CA GLY A 83 -3.70 -7.24 7.89
C GLY A 83 -3.28 -6.99 6.43
N VAL A 84 -3.55 -5.80 5.86
CA VAL A 84 -3.14 -5.47 4.48
C VAL A 84 -1.63 -5.54 4.32
N ARG A 85 -0.87 -4.92 5.23
CA ARG A 85 0.60 -4.92 5.16
C ARG A 85 1.19 -6.33 5.25
N ASP A 86 0.65 -7.17 6.13
CA ASP A 86 1.16 -8.53 6.36
C ASP A 86 0.91 -9.42 5.14
N ILE A 87 -0.28 -9.29 4.52
CA ILE A 87 -0.61 -10.00 3.27
C ILE A 87 0.32 -9.57 2.13
N ILE A 88 0.58 -8.27 1.98
CA ILE A 88 1.47 -7.76 0.91
C ILE A 88 2.88 -8.33 1.08
N LYS A 89 3.41 -8.28 2.30
CA LYS A 89 4.73 -8.84 2.61
C LYS A 89 4.78 -10.34 2.32
N LYS A 90 3.78 -11.09 2.78
CA LYS A 90 3.69 -12.54 2.51
C LYS A 90 3.64 -12.81 1.01
N CYS A 91 2.82 -12.07 0.27
CA CYS A 91 2.69 -12.20 -1.18
C CYS A 91 4.03 -11.97 -1.90
N CYS A 92 4.71 -10.86 -1.62
CA CYS A 92 5.97 -10.54 -2.27
C CYS A 92 7.10 -11.51 -1.88
N SER A 93 7.15 -11.96 -0.63
CA SER A 93 8.11 -12.97 -0.18
C SER A 93 7.88 -14.32 -0.85
N GLU A 94 6.63 -14.77 -0.96
CA GLU A 94 6.29 -16.02 -1.66
C GLU A 94 6.60 -15.92 -3.16
N PHE A 95 6.27 -14.79 -3.80
CA PHE A 95 6.64 -14.55 -5.20
C PHE A 95 8.15 -14.66 -5.42
N LYS A 96 8.97 -13.99 -4.59
CA LYS A 96 10.44 -14.12 -4.67
C LYS A 96 10.89 -15.56 -4.45
N ARG A 97 10.31 -16.26 -3.47
CA ARG A 97 10.66 -17.66 -3.17
C ARG A 97 10.48 -18.58 -4.37
N THR A 98 9.43 -18.40 -5.17
CA THR A 98 9.13 -19.31 -6.28
C THR A 98 9.77 -18.90 -7.62
N HIS A 99 10.13 -17.62 -7.79
CA HIS A 99 10.68 -17.09 -9.05
C HIS A 99 12.21 -16.85 -9.02
N MET A 100 12.83 -16.77 -7.83
CA MET A 100 14.26 -16.45 -7.71
C MET A 100 15.22 -17.64 -7.73
N SER A 101 14.76 -18.89 -7.62
CA SER A 101 15.67 -20.04 -7.47
C SER A 101 16.44 -20.35 -8.74
N ASP A 102 15.75 -20.47 -9.88
CA ASP A 102 16.34 -21.08 -11.08
C ASP A 102 16.27 -20.17 -12.33
N ASN A 103 15.34 -19.19 -12.36
CA ASN A 103 15.04 -18.44 -13.58
C ASN A 103 14.86 -16.93 -13.38
N TRP A 104 15.47 -16.37 -12.32
CA TRP A 104 15.25 -14.97 -11.93
C TRP A 104 15.56 -13.97 -13.04
N GLU A 105 16.64 -14.17 -13.79
CA GLU A 105 17.03 -13.24 -14.86
C GLU A 105 15.93 -13.09 -15.91
N LEU A 106 15.26 -14.19 -16.30
CA LEU A 106 14.12 -14.15 -17.22
C LEU A 106 12.94 -13.38 -16.61
N HIS A 107 12.61 -13.65 -15.35
CA HIS A 107 11.49 -12.98 -14.69
C HIS A 107 11.76 -11.49 -14.49
N ARG A 108 13.01 -11.10 -14.22
CA ARG A 108 13.45 -9.72 -14.02
C ARG A 108 13.29 -8.87 -15.28
N GLU A 109 13.47 -9.43 -16.48
CA GLU A 109 13.34 -8.71 -17.75
C GLU A 109 11.94 -8.11 -17.98
N VAL A 110 10.90 -8.70 -17.38
CA VAL A 110 9.52 -8.20 -17.47
C VAL A 110 9.30 -6.95 -16.60
N PHE A 111 10.15 -6.74 -15.59
CA PHE A 111 10.05 -5.60 -14.68
C PHE A 111 10.83 -4.41 -15.22
N ASN A 112 10.30 -3.22 -14.95
CA ASN A 112 11.11 -2.00 -14.98
C ASN A 112 11.81 -1.77 -13.63
N GLN A 113 12.74 -0.83 -13.62
CA GLN A 113 13.56 -0.52 -12.45
C GLN A 113 12.72 -0.12 -11.22
N GLU A 114 11.71 0.73 -11.40
CA GLU A 114 10.83 1.17 -10.30
C GLU A 114 10.04 0.01 -9.68
N GLN A 115 9.60 -0.95 -10.50
CA GLN A 115 8.86 -2.13 -10.04
C GLN A 115 9.77 -3.09 -9.27
N LEU A 116 11.03 -3.24 -9.67
CA LEU A 116 12.01 -4.03 -8.94
C LEU A 116 12.32 -3.41 -7.57
N GLU A 117 12.52 -2.09 -7.51
CA GLU A 117 12.72 -1.36 -6.26
C GLU A 117 11.51 -1.52 -5.33
N ALA A 118 10.30 -1.37 -5.85
CA ALA A 118 9.07 -1.58 -5.09
C ALA A 118 8.96 -2.99 -4.50
N LEU A 119 9.41 -4.03 -5.22
CA LEU A 119 9.44 -5.40 -4.72
C LEU A 119 10.47 -5.56 -3.60
N GLU A 120 11.68 -5.01 -3.79
CA GLU A 120 12.75 -5.10 -2.81
C GLU A 120 12.43 -4.33 -1.52
N ASP A 121 11.84 -3.15 -1.61
CA ASP A 121 11.42 -2.36 -0.43
C ASP A 121 10.47 -3.15 0.47
N VAL A 122 9.48 -3.82 -0.14
CA VAL A 122 8.49 -4.62 0.61
C VAL A 122 9.16 -5.79 1.35
N VAL A 123 10.09 -6.47 0.70
CA VAL A 123 10.69 -7.72 1.23
C VAL A 123 11.87 -7.44 2.16
N SER A 124 12.60 -6.35 1.95
CA SER A 124 13.79 -5.98 2.73
C SER A 124 13.48 -5.42 4.11
N THR A 125 12.23 -5.04 4.40
CA THR A 125 11.85 -4.39 5.68
C THR A 125 11.89 -5.38 6.86
N PRO A 126 12.88 -5.33 7.77
CA PRO A 126 12.97 -6.23 8.91
C PRO A 126 11.94 -5.85 9.98
N HIS A 127 11.21 -6.82 10.53
CA HIS A 127 10.26 -6.62 11.64
C HIS A 127 10.92 -6.59 13.03
N TYR A 128 12.20 -6.26 13.14
CA TYR A 128 12.95 -6.46 14.39
C TYR A 128 12.80 -5.31 15.43
N TYR A 129 12.14 -4.20 15.08
CA TYR A 129 12.07 -3.00 15.94
C TYR A 129 10.70 -2.27 15.92
N ALA A 130 9.60 -2.97 15.65
CA ALA A 130 8.25 -2.38 15.72
C ALA A 130 7.50 -2.83 16.97
#